data_AF-A0A924ZGF4-F1
#
_entry.id   AF-A0A924ZGF4-F1
#
_cell.length_a   1.000
_cell.length_b   1.000
_cell.length_c   1.000
_cell.angle_alpha   90.00
_cell.angle_beta   90.00
_cell.angle_gamma   90.00
#
_symmetry.space_group_name_H-M   'P 1'
#
loop_
_entity.id
_entity.type
_entity.pdbx_description
1 polymer ?
#
loop_
_entity_poly.entity_id
_entity_poly.type
_entity_poly.pdbx_seq_one_letter_code
_entity_poly.pdbx_strand_id
1 'polypeptide(L)'
;MRLRCLLRAATTLTGFFHVTQGRAITFAPVPFAADDAAKRVVISAASALVDGTEVPLSFTALTRSGDMKGAVAFGQLLTRDGKPVADAISNNPDFTSLMPKGDKLYAVTQFEDAPGGRILTELAQGGDGKLSVISSKLIDTSKVGGIWQPSAGSVTAWDSRPGTAWDTHIASEEYPHQARVIEAAKEVTDLQEDTLPIARRFGLDPATMTLDAFRIAFNPYKYGFAIETTVSYAGETTVAKHYATGRLSVEQAYVMPDKKTGCRLLLIASVRQKSNGSTLSIPTTALSKPGSTMGLRSRTSSRLQTSPPTAPAPKASQGPTQMATSNA
;
A
#
# COMPACT_ATOMS: atom_id res chain seq x y z
N MET A 1 37.81 -53.50 54.73
CA MET A 1 36.39 -53.48 55.16
C MET A 1 36.05 -52.06 55.62
N ARG A 2 34.97 -51.46 55.07
CA ARG A 2 34.41 -50.10 55.30
C ARG A 2 35.16 -48.95 54.57
N LEU A 3 34.70 -48.38 53.44
CA LEU A 3 33.43 -47.74 53.01
C LEU A 3 33.31 -46.26 53.42
N ARG A 4 33.29 -45.34 52.43
CA ARG A 4 32.64 -44.00 52.34
C ARG A 4 33.36 -43.21 51.21
N CYS A 5 32.98 -43.28 49.94
CA CYS A 5 31.73 -42.89 49.26
C CYS A 5 31.51 -41.36 49.22
N LEU A 6 31.33 -40.86 47.99
CA LEU A 6 31.50 -39.49 47.52
C LEU A 6 30.57 -38.47 48.20
N LEU A 7 31.11 -37.26 48.38
CA LEU A 7 30.37 -36.07 48.79
C LEU A 7 29.85 -35.30 47.56
N ARG A 8 28.64 -34.76 47.73
CA ARG A 8 27.68 -34.19 46.78
C ARG A 8 28.15 -32.89 46.10
N ALA A 9 27.64 -32.68 44.88
CA ALA A 9 26.96 -31.42 44.50
C ALA A 9 26.10 -31.67 43.25
N ALA A 10 24.81 -31.98 43.45
CA ALA A 10 23.81 -31.88 42.39
C ALA A 10 22.96 -30.65 42.69
N THR A 11 23.28 -29.53 42.03
CA THR A 11 22.45 -28.33 42.03
C THR A 11 21.32 -28.59 41.03
N THR A 12 20.16 -29.02 41.52
CA THR A 12 18.93 -29.08 40.71
C THR A 12 18.48 -27.65 40.41
N LEU A 13 18.82 -27.16 39.22
CA LEU A 13 18.27 -25.94 38.67
C LEU A 13 16.81 -26.25 38.27
N THR A 14 15.85 -25.98 39.15
CA THR A 14 14.42 -25.92 38.79
C THR A 14 14.19 -24.68 37.94
N GLY A 15 14.55 -24.77 36.66
CA GLY A 15 14.12 -23.82 35.64
C GLY A 15 12.61 -23.98 35.47
N PHE A 16 11.84 -23.07 36.07
CA PHE A 16 10.47 -22.82 35.64
C PHE A 16 10.55 -22.33 34.20
N PHE A 17 10.42 -23.24 33.24
CA PHE A 17 10.03 -22.87 31.89
C PHE A 17 8.61 -22.33 31.98
N HIS A 18 8.47 -21.00 32.11
CA HIS A 18 7.28 -20.35 31.59
C HIS A 18 7.31 -20.60 30.08
N VAL A 19 6.61 -21.65 29.65
CA VAL A 19 6.16 -21.74 28.27
C VAL A 19 5.24 -20.55 28.11
N THR A 20 5.77 -19.44 27.61
CA THR A 20 4.95 -18.39 27.03
C THR A 20 4.20 -19.07 25.89
N GLN A 21 2.97 -19.52 26.15
CA GLN A 21 2.05 -19.85 25.07
C GLN A 21 1.96 -18.58 24.24
N GLY A 22 2.60 -18.58 23.08
CA GLY A 22 2.51 -17.47 22.16
C GLY A 22 1.04 -17.26 21.88
N ARG A 23 0.57 -16.02 22.04
CA ARG A 23 -0.81 -15.68 21.73
C ARG A 23 -1.11 -16.14 20.31
N ALA A 24 -2.10 -17.01 20.17
CA ALA A 24 -2.41 -17.67 18.90
C ALA A 24 -3.77 -17.18 18.44
N ILE A 25 -3.80 -16.67 17.22
CA ILE A 25 -5.04 -16.31 16.53
C ILE A 25 -5.14 -17.21 15.31
N THR A 26 -6.22 -17.98 15.21
CA THR A 26 -6.55 -18.76 14.02
C THR A 26 -7.94 -18.39 13.53
N PHE A 27 -8.13 -18.36 12.22
CA PHE A 27 -9.39 -18.03 11.58
C PHE A 27 -10.00 -19.28 10.96
N ALA A 28 -11.32 -19.40 11.00
CA ALA A 28 -12.01 -20.37 10.16
C ALA A 28 -11.70 -20.08 8.68
N PRO A 29 -11.41 -21.10 7.86
CA PRO A 29 -11.14 -20.89 6.44
C PRO A 29 -12.40 -20.36 5.74
N VAL A 30 -12.18 -19.49 4.75
CA VAL A 30 -13.22 -19.04 3.83
C VAL A 30 -13.02 -19.71 2.46
N PRO A 31 -14.10 -20.00 1.72
CA PRO A 31 -13.97 -20.60 0.40
C PRO A 31 -13.27 -19.66 -0.58
N PHE A 32 -12.51 -20.24 -1.51
CA PHE A 32 -11.97 -19.51 -2.65
C PHE A 32 -13.11 -19.01 -3.56
N ALA A 33 -13.02 -17.76 -4.03
CA ALA A 33 -13.98 -17.17 -4.95
C ALA A 33 -13.79 -17.70 -6.39
N ALA A 34 -14.42 -18.82 -6.70
CA ALA A 34 -14.20 -19.57 -7.95
C ALA A 34 -14.86 -18.95 -9.19
N ASP A 35 -15.88 -18.11 -9.02
CA ASP A 35 -16.64 -17.50 -10.10
C ASP A 35 -16.90 -16.01 -9.85
N ASP A 36 -17.47 -15.34 -10.86
CA ASP A 36 -17.72 -13.90 -10.81
C ASP A 36 -18.80 -13.49 -9.80
N ALA A 37 -19.74 -14.37 -9.47
CA ALA A 37 -20.72 -14.10 -8.42
C ALA A 37 -20.03 -14.11 -7.06
N ALA A 38 -19.20 -15.12 -6.79
CA ALA A 38 -18.43 -15.25 -5.55
C ALA A 38 -17.46 -14.09 -5.34
N LYS A 39 -16.82 -13.56 -6.40
CA LYS A 39 -15.94 -12.37 -6.33
C LYS A 39 -16.67 -11.08 -5.93
N ARG A 40 -18.00 -11.04 -6.04
CA ARG A 40 -18.84 -9.85 -5.77
C ARG A 40 -19.51 -9.89 -4.40
N VAL A 41 -19.26 -10.93 -3.61
CA VAL A 41 -19.81 -11.08 -2.26
C VAL A 41 -18.71 -10.85 -1.23
N VAL A 42 -19.05 -10.15 -0.14
CA VAL A 42 -18.16 -10.04 1.02
C VAL A 42 -18.27 -11.33 1.83
N ILE A 43 -17.17 -12.07 1.91
CA ILE A 43 -17.07 -13.31 2.70
C ILE A 43 -16.09 -13.06 3.85
N SER A 44 -16.55 -13.27 5.08
CA SER A 44 -15.70 -13.24 6.28
C SER A 44 -15.67 -14.61 6.93
N ALA A 45 -14.60 -14.92 7.66
CA ALA A 45 -14.62 -16.04 8.60
C ALA A 45 -15.78 -15.82 9.59
N ALA A 46 -16.48 -16.88 9.97
CA ALA A 46 -17.59 -16.79 10.94
C ALA A 46 -17.07 -16.57 12.37
N SER A 47 -15.86 -17.04 12.66
CA SER A 47 -15.20 -16.90 13.95
C SER A 47 -13.67 -16.95 13.82
N ALA A 48 -13.00 -16.50 14.88
CA ALA A 48 -11.58 -16.75 15.13
C ALA A 48 -11.41 -17.39 16.50
N LEU A 49 -10.42 -18.27 16.65
CA LEU A 49 -9.95 -18.70 17.95
C LEU A 49 -8.85 -17.74 18.40
N VAL A 50 -9.07 -17.05 19.52
CA VAL A 50 -8.10 -16.17 20.18
C VAL A 50 -7.71 -16.83 21.49
N ASP A 51 -6.47 -17.31 21.58
CA ASP A 51 -5.95 -18.02 22.76
C ASP A 51 -6.87 -19.19 23.18
N GLY A 52 -7.39 -19.92 22.19
CA GLY A 52 -8.32 -21.05 22.37
C GLY A 52 -9.78 -20.66 22.62
N THR A 53 -10.09 -19.37 22.76
CA THR A 53 -11.47 -18.88 22.92
C THR A 53 -12.04 -18.51 21.57
N GLU A 54 -13.21 -19.07 21.22
CA GLU A 54 -13.90 -18.70 19.99
C GLU A 54 -14.54 -17.31 20.11
N VAL A 55 -14.22 -16.45 19.15
CA VAL A 55 -14.74 -15.09 19.03
C VAL A 55 -15.52 -15.01 17.72
N PRO A 56 -16.83 -14.69 17.75
CA PRO A 56 -17.61 -14.53 16.54
C PRO A 56 -17.12 -13.32 15.74
N LEU A 57 -17.05 -13.49 14.42
CA LEU A 57 -16.65 -12.46 13.49
C LEU A 57 -17.81 -12.08 12.59
N SER A 58 -17.91 -10.79 12.31
CA SER A 58 -18.83 -10.25 11.32
C SER A 58 -18.18 -9.02 10.68
N PHE A 59 -18.69 -8.61 9.53
CA PHE A 59 -18.32 -7.35 8.92
C PHE A 59 -19.49 -6.38 8.98
N THR A 60 -19.18 -5.08 9.02
CA THR A 60 -20.15 -4.00 8.88
C THR A 60 -19.71 -3.12 7.72
N ALA A 61 -20.55 -2.98 6.71
CA ALA A 61 -20.28 -2.03 5.63
C ALA A 61 -20.53 -0.61 6.15
N LEU A 62 -19.47 0.22 6.20
CA LEU A 62 -19.58 1.62 6.66
C LEU A 62 -20.17 2.52 5.58
N THR A 63 -19.66 2.40 4.35
CA THR A 63 -20.10 3.16 3.18
C THR A 63 -19.65 2.45 1.91
N ARG A 64 -20.34 2.68 0.80
CA ARG A 64 -19.98 2.25 -0.55
C ARG A 64 -19.83 3.46 -1.45
N SER A 65 -19.06 3.30 -2.53
CA SER A 65 -19.03 4.29 -3.60
C SER A 65 -20.45 4.58 -4.11
N GLY A 66 -20.81 5.85 -4.23
CA GLY A 66 -22.16 6.28 -4.57
C GLY A 66 -23.04 6.62 -3.36
N ASP A 67 -22.71 6.13 -2.15
CA ASP A 67 -23.49 6.46 -0.96
C ASP A 67 -23.43 7.97 -0.67
N MET A 68 -24.59 8.58 -0.45
CA MET A 68 -24.71 9.98 -0.07
C MET A 68 -24.59 10.12 1.45
N LYS A 69 -23.39 10.47 1.92
CA LYS A 69 -23.08 10.75 3.34
C LYS A 69 -22.72 12.21 3.59
N GLY A 70 -23.03 13.10 2.65
CA GLY A 70 -22.81 14.53 2.74
C GLY A 70 -23.29 15.23 1.48
N ALA A 71 -22.65 16.34 1.11
CA ALA A 71 -22.99 17.09 -0.09
C ALA A 71 -22.63 16.37 -1.41
N VAL A 72 -21.82 15.31 -1.35
CA VAL A 72 -21.28 14.56 -2.49
C VAL A 72 -21.27 13.07 -2.17
N ALA A 73 -21.30 12.25 -3.22
CA ALA A 73 -21.21 10.80 -3.10
C ALA A 73 -19.85 10.36 -2.56
N PHE A 74 -19.82 9.28 -1.78
CA PHE A 74 -18.58 8.60 -1.47
C PHE A 74 -17.92 8.10 -2.77
N GLY A 75 -16.63 8.35 -2.96
CA GLY A 75 -15.92 8.11 -4.23
C GLY A 75 -15.98 9.26 -5.24
N GLN A 76 -16.68 10.37 -4.99
CA GLN A 76 -16.74 11.49 -5.94
C GLN A 76 -15.34 12.06 -6.24
N LEU A 77 -14.99 12.19 -7.53
CA LEU A 77 -13.76 12.86 -7.96
C LEU A 77 -13.99 14.36 -8.22
N LEU A 78 -12.92 15.16 -8.11
CA LEU A 78 -12.97 16.61 -8.29
C LEU A 78 -12.17 17.10 -9.50
N THR A 79 -12.73 18.09 -10.20
CA THR A 79 -12.01 18.92 -11.15
C THR A 79 -11.04 19.85 -10.42
N ARG A 80 -10.20 20.55 -11.19
CA ARG A 80 -9.24 21.54 -10.67
C ARG A 80 -9.89 22.61 -9.82
N ASP A 81 -11.11 22.99 -10.19
CA ASP A 81 -11.81 24.11 -9.59
C ASP A 81 -12.74 23.63 -8.45
N GLY A 82 -12.54 22.40 -7.96
CA GLY A 82 -13.28 21.83 -6.84
C GLY A 82 -14.71 21.41 -7.16
N LYS A 83 -15.07 21.30 -8.45
CA LYS A 83 -16.38 20.79 -8.87
C LYS A 83 -16.36 19.28 -9.03
N PRO A 84 -17.47 18.56 -8.78
CA PRO A 84 -17.59 17.15 -9.13
C PRO A 84 -17.24 16.92 -10.60
N VAL A 85 -16.42 15.90 -10.88
CA VAL A 85 -16.27 15.38 -12.24
C VAL A 85 -17.56 14.64 -12.59
N ALA A 86 -18.19 15.01 -13.71
CA ALA A 86 -19.43 14.38 -14.17
C ALA A 86 -19.24 12.87 -14.37
N ASP A 87 -20.23 12.09 -13.90
CA ASP A 87 -20.29 10.63 -14.01
C ASP A 87 -19.05 9.88 -13.48
N ALA A 88 -18.28 10.51 -12.58
CA ALA A 88 -17.05 9.95 -12.03
C ALA A 88 -17.17 9.75 -10.51
N ILE A 89 -17.77 8.62 -10.16
CA ILE A 89 -17.74 8.06 -8.82
C ILE A 89 -16.76 6.90 -8.83
N SER A 90 -15.63 7.07 -8.15
CA SER A 90 -14.63 6.03 -8.05
C SER A 90 -15.15 4.83 -7.27
N ASN A 91 -14.92 3.64 -7.82
CA ASN A 91 -15.06 2.35 -7.15
C ASN A 91 -13.70 1.72 -6.81
N ASN A 92 -12.62 2.52 -6.80
CA ASN A 92 -11.25 2.10 -6.51
C ASN A 92 -10.74 2.68 -5.17
N PRO A 93 -11.42 2.43 -4.02
CA PRO A 93 -10.90 2.86 -2.73
C PRO A 93 -9.64 2.07 -2.40
N ASP A 94 -8.63 2.78 -1.92
CA ASP A 94 -7.39 2.21 -1.41
C ASP A 94 -7.31 2.47 0.11
N PHE A 95 -6.13 2.81 0.63
CA PHE A 95 -5.87 2.97 2.04
C PHE A 95 -6.86 3.92 2.70
N THR A 96 -7.39 3.45 3.84
CA THR A 96 -8.22 4.23 4.73
C THR A 96 -7.51 4.35 6.08
N SER A 97 -7.19 5.57 6.48
CA SER A 97 -6.69 5.84 7.83
C SER A 97 -7.84 6.06 8.79
N LEU A 98 -7.71 5.57 10.02
CA LEU A 98 -8.58 5.92 11.14
C LEU A 98 -7.84 6.87 12.08
N MET A 99 -8.45 8.02 12.40
CA MET A 99 -7.78 9.18 12.98
C MET A 99 -8.61 9.76 14.14
N PRO A 100 -8.34 9.36 15.39
CA PRO A 100 -8.94 9.99 16.57
C PRO A 100 -8.52 11.46 16.69
N LYS A 101 -9.46 12.34 17.01
CA LYS A 101 -9.25 13.79 17.22
C LYS A 101 -10.09 14.27 18.40
N GLY A 102 -9.55 14.08 19.61
CA GLY A 102 -10.29 14.35 20.84
C GLY A 102 -11.47 13.38 20.94
N ASP A 103 -12.68 13.91 21.12
CA ASP A 103 -13.91 13.10 21.19
C ASP A 103 -14.45 12.69 19.81
N LYS A 104 -13.80 13.13 18.73
CA LYS A 104 -14.19 12.81 17.36
C LYS A 104 -13.33 11.72 16.76
N LEU A 105 -13.91 10.97 15.82
CA LEU A 105 -13.22 9.98 15.02
C LEU A 105 -13.38 10.30 13.54
N TYR A 106 -12.26 10.43 12.84
CA TYR A 106 -12.24 10.66 11.40
C TYR A 106 -11.64 9.48 10.65
N ALA A 107 -12.10 9.25 9.43
CA ALA A 107 -11.45 8.39 8.47
C ALA A 107 -11.10 9.17 7.21
N VAL A 108 -9.91 8.96 6.65
CA VAL A 108 -9.54 9.47 5.33
C VAL A 108 -9.39 8.27 4.41
N THR A 109 -10.28 8.16 3.42
CA THR A 109 -10.20 7.17 2.36
C THR A 109 -9.70 7.83 1.09
N GLN A 110 -8.68 7.24 0.47
CA GLN A 110 -8.21 7.66 -0.84
C GLN A 110 -8.74 6.75 -1.94
N PHE A 111 -8.77 7.27 -3.16
CA PHE A 111 -9.25 6.58 -4.35
C PHE A 111 -8.14 6.58 -5.40
N GLU A 112 -7.70 5.39 -5.79
CA GLU A 112 -6.54 5.13 -6.65
C GLU A 112 -6.88 5.35 -8.14
N ASP A 113 -7.36 6.55 -8.45
CA ASP A 113 -7.72 7.02 -9.78
C ASP A 113 -6.74 8.09 -10.28
N ALA A 114 -6.87 8.47 -11.56
CA ALA A 114 -6.25 9.66 -12.13
C ALA A 114 -7.36 10.52 -12.77
N PRO A 115 -7.81 11.63 -12.18
CA PRO A 115 -7.37 12.20 -10.90
C PRO A 115 -7.72 11.31 -9.73
N GLY A 116 -6.82 11.24 -8.75
CA GLY A 116 -7.11 10.56 -7.50
C GLY A 116 -8.04 11.41 -6.63
N GLY A 117 -8.81 10.73 -5.78
CA GLY A 117 -9.75 11.35 -4.86
C GLY A 117 -9.39 11.10 -3.41
N ARG A 118 -9.88 11.96 -2.51
CA ARG A 118 -9.85 11.72 -1.06
C ARG A 118 -11.13 12.20 -0.41
N ILE A 119 -11.65 11.41 0.51
CA ILE A 119 -12.83 11.75 1.31
C ILE A 119 -12.47 11.65 2.79
N LEU A 120 -12.85 12.70 3.53
CA LEU A 120 -12.90 12.69 4.97
C LEU A 120 -14.29 12.22 5.41
N THR A 121 -14.34 11.22 6.27
CA THR A 121 -15.57 10.71 6.88
C THR A 121 -15.50 10.90 8.39
N GLU A 122 -16.47 11.59 8.99
CA GLU A 122 -16.67 11.61 10.44
C GLU A 122 -17.43 10.35 10.86
N LEU A 123 -16.95 9.68 11.89
CA LEU A 123 -17.47 8.41 12.38
C LEU A 123 -17.93 8.56 13.83
N ALA A 124 -19.04 7.90 14.17
CA ALA A 124 -19.40 7.62 15.56
C ALA A 124 -18.89 6.23 15.94
N GLN A 125 -18.55 6.04 17.21
CA GLN A 125 -18.31 4.73 17.79
C GLN A 125 -19.31 4.49 18.92
N GLY A 126 -20.12 3.44 18.79
CA GLY A 126 -21.07 3.01 19.81
C GLY A 126 -20.35 2.43 21.04
N GLY A 127 -21.08 2.28 22.15
CA GLY A 127 -20.55 1.66 23.37
C GLY A 127 -20.15 0.18 23.20
N ASP A 128 -20.64 -0.47 22.14
CA ASP A 128 -20.25 -1.82 21.71
C ASP A 128 -19.04 -1.82 20.74
N GLY A 129 -18.44 -0.65 20.51
CA GLY A 129 -17.30 -0.46 19.60
C GLY A 129 -17.67 -0.36 18.13
N LYS A 130 -18.95 -0.51 17.74
CA LYS A 130 -19.36 -0.45 16.33
C LYS A 130 -19.24 0.96 15.78
N LEU A 131 -18.73 1.05 14.55
CA LEU A 131 -18.57 2.31 13.83
C LEU A 131 -19.79 2.60 12.95
N SER A 132 -20.19 3.86 12.87
CA SER A 132 -21.19 4.33 11.91
C SER A 132 -20.78 5.67 11.29
N VAL A 133 -21.21 5.94 10.06
CA VAL A 133 -20.90 7.18 9.36
C VAL A 133 -21.82 8.31 9.84
N ILE A 134 -21.22 9.40 10.33
CA ILE A 134 -21.91 10.65 10.64
C ILE A 134 -22.01 11.51 9.38
N SER A 135 -20.87 11.78 8.74
CA SER A 135 -20.83 12.59 7.51
C SER A 135 -19.58 12.30 6.69
N SER A 136 -19.60 12.67 5.41
CA SER A 136 -18.47 12.60 4.49
C SER A 136 -18.35 13.89 3.69
N LYS A 137 -17.12 14.34 3.46
CA LYS A 137 -16.81 15.48 2.58
C LYS A 137 -15.52 15.24 1.81
N LEU A 138 -15.44 15.86 0.64
CA LEU A 138 -14.23 15.80 -0.18
C LEU A 138 -13.09 16.57 0.46
N ILE A 139 -11.89 16.07 0.25
CA ILE A 139 -10.65 16.75 0.61
C ILE A 139 -10.16 17.51 -0.61
N ASP A 140 -10.04 18.83 -0.47
CA ASP A 140 -9.53 19.68 -1.54
C ASP A 140 -8.02 19.43 -1.77
N THR A 141 -7.68 19.07 -3.00
CA THR A 141 -6.30 18.84 -3.47
C THR A 141 -5.84 19.90 -4.47
N SER A 142 -6.64 20.94 -4.71
CA SER A 142 -6.36 22.01 -5.68
C SER A 142 -5.01 22.68 -5.42
N LYS A 143 -4.68 22.95 -4.15
CA LYS A 143 -3.43 23.59 -3.71
C LYS A 143 -2.17 22.79 -4.06
N VAL A 144 -2.28 21.48 -4.27
CA VAL A 144 -1.17 20.60 -4.68
C VAL A 144 -1.26 20.16 -6.14
N GLY A 145 -2.20 20.72 -6.92
CA GLY A 145 -2.42 20.36 -8.32
C GLY A 145 -3.15 19.02 -8.52
N GLY A 146 -3.82 18.51 -7.49
CA GLY A 146 -4.40 17.17 -7.48
C GLY A 146 -3.43 16.09 -7.04
N ILE A 147 -3.99 14.90 -6.87
CA ILE A 147 -3.26 13.67 -6.56
C ILE A 147 -3.44 12.65 -7.68
N TRP A 148 -2.52 11.71 -7.78
CA TRP A 148 -2.44 10.73 -8.85
C TRP A 148 -2.33 9.33 -8.28
N GLN A 149 -3.26 8.43 -8.62
CA GLN A 149 -3.28 7.01 -8.23
C GLN A 149 -2.70 6.81 -6.82
N PRO A 150 -3.31 7.44 -5.80
CA PRO A 150 -2.81 7.35 -4.44
C PRO A 150 -2.98 5.91 -3.97
N SER A 151 -1.86 5.23 -3.79
CA SER A 151 -1.77 3.83 -3.39
C SER A 151 -1.24 3.70 -1.98
N ALA A 152 -1.68 2.63 -1.31
CA ALA A 152 -1.43 2.23 0.07
C ALA A 152 -1.28 3.41 1.06
N GLY A 153 -0.75 3.14 2.25
CA GLY A 153 -0.46 4.22 3.17
C GLY A 153 -0.24 3.79 4.60
N SER A 154 -0.14 4.79 5.45
CA SER A 154 -0.06 4.62 6.88
C SER A 154 -0.63 5.85 7.59
N VAL A 155 -0.89 5.69 8.89
CA VAL A 155 -1.05 6.83 9.78
C VAL A 155 0.33 7.16 10.33
N THR A 156 0.78 8.39 10.17
CA THR A 156 2.03 8.83 10.79
C THR A 156 1.83 8.92 12.31
N ALA A 157 2.82 8.47 13.09
CA ALA A 157 2.78 8.52 14.56
C ALA A 157 4.08 9.13 15.08
N TRP A 158 4.38 10.35 14.64
CA TRP A 158 5.67 10.99 14.92
C TRP A 158 5.82 11.36 16.40
N ASP A 159 4.73 11.58 17.12
CA ASP A 159 4.73 11.83 18.55
C ASP A 159 3.57 11.08 19.21
N SER A 160 3.85 10.36 20.30
CA SER A 160 2.87 9.51 21.00
C SER A 160 2.18 10.28 22.13
N ARG A 161 2.38 11.60 22.20
CA ARG A 161 1.74 12.47 23.18
C ARG A 161 0.37 12.94 22.68
N PRO A 162 -0.69 12.80 23.49
CA PRO A 162 -2.00 13.34 23.15
C PRO A 162 -1.91 14.84 22.81
N GLY A 163 -2.55 15.27 21.73
CA GLY A 163 -2.60 16.69 21.35
C GLY A 163 -1.41 17.22 20.55
N THR A 164 -0.47 16.37 20.15
CA THR A 164 0.63 16.77 19.26
C THR A 164 0.29 16.50 17.79
N ALA A 165 0.75 17.38 16.90
CA ALA A 165 0.19 17.60 15.56
C ALA A 165 0.41 16.49 14.49
N TRP A 166 0.66 15.24 14.87
CA TRP A 166 1.17 14.21 13.93
C TRP A 166 0.52 12.83 14.09
N ASP A 167 -0.79 12.83 13.84
CA ASP A 167 -1.60 11.71 13.35
C ASP A 167 -2.15 12.15 11.99
N THR A 168 -1.43 11.83 10.90
CA THR A 168 -1.77 12.25 9.53
C THR A 168 -1.91 11.02 8.62
N HIS A 169 -2.73 11.16 7.58
CA HIS A 169 -2.85 10.15 6.54
C HIS A 169 -1.73 10.35 5.52
N ILE A 170 -0.77 9.43 5.43
CA ILE A 170 0.29 9.47 4.42
C ILE A 170 0.13 8.32 3.41
N ALA A 171 0.25 8.64 2.13
CA ALA A 171 0.23 7.69 1.02
C ALA A 171 1.25 8.08 -0.04
N SER A 172 1.30 7.34 -1.14
CA SER A 172 2.17 7.65 -2.28
C SER A 172 1.43 7.58 -3.60
N GLU A 173 1.83 8.41 -4.55
CA GLU A 173 1.32 8.37 -5.92
C GLU A 173 2.06 7.29 -6.71
N GLU A 174 1.33 6.30 -7.24
CA GLU A 174 1.89 5.19 -8.04
C GLU A 174 1.86 5.50 -9.55
N TYR A 175 2.70 4.80 -10.32
CA TYR A 175 2.78 4.85 -11.79
C TYR A 175 2.81 6.25 -12.42
N PRO A 176 3.63 7.20 -11.92
CA PRO A 176 3.66 8.53 -12.51
C PRO A 176 4.13 8.44 -13.97
N HIS A 177 3.32 8.92 -14.91
CA HIS A 177 3.64 8.79 -16.33
C HIS A 177 4.96 9.45 -16.71
N GLN A 178 5.63 8.84 -17.69
CA GLN A 178 6.87 9.35 -18.24
C GLN A 178 6.57 10.55 -19.15
N ALA A 179 7.12 11.72 -18.81
CA ALA A 179 6.90 12.94 -19.58
C ALA A 179 7.28 12.79 -21.06
N ARG A 180 8.37 12.06 -21.34
CA ARG A 180 8.83 11.77 -22.70
C ARG A 180 7.78 11.07 -23.56
N VAL A 181 6.94 10.21 -22.99
CA VAL A 181 5.86 9.54 -23.73
C VAL A 181 4.81 10.56 -24.18
N ILE A 182 4.45 11.48 -23.29
CA ILE A 182 3.48 12.55 -23.58
C ILE A 182 4.06 13.56 -24.58
N GLU A 183 5.36 13.87 -24.49
CA GLU A 183 6.06 14.75 -25.43
C GLU A 183 6.21 14.13 -26.82
N ALA A 184 6.46 12.82 -26.91
CA ALA A 184 6.69 12.12 -28.17
C ALA A 184 5.41 11.71 -28.90
N ALA A 185 4.26 11.67 -28.21
CA ALA A 185 2.96 11.37 -28.80
C ALA A 185 2.66 12.28 -30.02
N LYS A 186 2.07 11.72 -31.07
CA LYS A 186 1.61 12.47 -32.24
C LYS A 186 0.10 12.64 -32.23
N GLU A 187 -0.59 11.64 -31.68
CA GLU A 187 -2.03 11.57 -31.56
C GLU A 187 -2.41 11.26 -30.09
N VAL A 188 -3.67 11.49 -29.69
CA VAL A 188 -4.15 11.13 -28.33
C VAL A 188 -4.07 9.62 -28.09
N THR A 189 -4.26 8.81 -29.13
CA THR A 189 -4.19 7.34 -29.07
C THR A 189 -2.78 6.81 -28.77
N ASP A 190 -1.74 7.64 -28.87
CA ASP A 190 -0.38 7.27 -28.48
C ASP A 190 -0.16 7.35 -26.96
N LEU A 191 -1.08 7.99 -26.22
CA LEU A 191 -1.03 8.08 -24.76
C LEU A 191 -1.53 6.76 -24.14
N GLN A 192 -1.04 6.44 -22.94
CA GLN A 192 -1.53 5.26 -22.21
C GLN A 192 -2.98 5.48 -21.77
N GLU A 193 -3.80 4.44 -21.87
CA GLU A 193 -5.24 4.51 -21.57
C GLU A 193 -5.51 5.00 -20.14
N ASP A 194 -4.69 4.58 -19.18
CA ASP A 194 -4.76 5.02 -17.78
C ASP A 194 -4.27 6.46 -17.55
N THR A 195 -3.63 7.10 -18.56
CA THR A 195 -3.33 8.52 -18.53
C THR A 195 -4.57 9.37 -18.78
N LEU A 196 -5.42 8.97 -19.72
CA LEU A 196 -6.48 9.83 -20.27
C LEU A 196 -7.49 10.32 -19.23
N PRO A 197 -7.91 9.52 -18.22
CA PRO A 197 -8.89 9.96 -17.22
C PRO A 197 -8.49 11.24 -16.46
N ILE A 198 -7.19 11.56 -16.34
CA ILE A 198 -6.72 12.79 -15.68
C ILE A 198 -7.22 14.05 -16.39
N ALA A 199 -7.49 13.97 -17.69
CA ALA A 199 -7.96 15.08 -18.50
C ALA A 199 -9.27 15.69 -17.93
N ARG A 200 -10.16 14.84 -17.38
CA ARG A 200 -11.41 15.26 -16.74
C ARG A 200 -11.18 16.24 -15.60
N ARG A 201 -10.05 16.11 -14.89
CA ARG A 201 -9.65 17.04 -13.84
C ARG A 201 -9.52 18.47 -14.36
N PHE A 202 -9.09 18.63 -15.61
CA PHE A 202 -8.85 19.92 -16.24
C PHE A 202 -10.05 20.42 -17.07
N GLY A 203 -11.20 19.73 -17.00
CA GLY A 203 -12.38 20.06 -17.80
C GLY A 203 -12.26 19.61 -19.26
N LEU A 204 -11.30 18.74 -19.57
CA LEU A 204 -11.16 18.12 -20.87
C LEU A 204 -11.91 16.79 -20.90
N ASP A 205 -12.55 16.48 -22.00
CA ASP A 205 -13.18 15.17 -22.23
C ASP A 205 -12.16 14.22 -22.87
N PRO A 206 -11.78 13.10 -22.20
CA PRO A 206 -10.86 12.11 -22.76
C PRO A 206 -11.23 11.59 -24.15
N ALA A 207 -12.52 11.57 -24.49
CA ALA A 207 -13.00 11.04 -25.77
C ALA A 207 -12.85 12.04 -26.94
N THR A 208 -12.77 13.34 -26.65
CA THR A 208 -12.84 14.40 -27.68
C THR A 208 -11.73 15.45 -27.58
N MET A 209 -10.89 15.41 -26.55
CA MET A 209 -9.79 16.35 -26.37
C MET A 209 -8.74 16.26 -27.50
N THR A 210 -8.04 17.36 -27.74
CA THR A 210 -6.84 17.36 -28.58
C THR A 210 -5.59 17.11 -27.74
N LEU A 211 -4.55 16.57 -28.37
CA LEU A 211 -3.26 16.35 -27.72
C LEU A 211 -2.64 17.67 -27.21
N ASP A 212 -2.78 18.76 -27.96
CA ASP A 212 -2.28 20.08 -27.55
C ASP A 212 -3.01 20.63 -26.32
N ALA A 213 -4.34 20.52 -26.27
CA ALA A 213 -5.12 20.92 -25.10
C ALA A 213 -4.70 20.11 -23.86
N PHE A 214 -4.48 18.80 -24.04
CA PHE A 214 -3.99 17.94 -22.97
C PHE A 214 -2.61 18.36 -22.47
N ARG A 215 -1.66 18.63 -23.37
CA ARG A 215 -0.28 19.07 -23.03
C ARG A 215 -0.24 20.43 -22.32
N ILE A 216 -1.13 21.35 -22.68
CA ILE A 216 -1.27 22.65 -22.01
C ILE A 216 -1.77 22.46 -20.56
N ALA A 217 -2.72 21.54 -20.36
CA ALA A 217 -3.37 21.35 -19.08
C ALA A 217 -2.58 20.45 -18.11
N PHE A 218 -2.03 19.34 -18.60
CA PHE A 218 -1.44 18.29 -17.79
C PHE A 218 0.09 18.39 -17.73
N ASN A 219 0.62 18.43 -16.51
CA ASN A 219 2.06 18.38 -16.27
C ASN A 219 2.40 17.09 -15.48
N PRO A 220 3.03 16.08 -16.12
CA PRO A 220 3.36 14.80 -15.48
C PRO A 220 4.37 14.95 -14.33
N TYR A 221 5.16 16.01 -14.28
CA TYR A 221 6.12 16.27 -13.20
C TYR A 221 5.47 16.68 -11.88
N LYS A 222 4.16 16.97 -11.87
CA LYS A 222 3.42 17.29 -10.65
C LYS A 222 3.07 16.05 -9.82
N TYR A 223 3.28 14.84 -10.34
CA TYR A 223 2.81 13.58 -9.75
C TYR A 223 3.95 12.58 -9.55
N GLY A 224 3.74 11.60 -8.67
CA GLY A 224 4.72 10.57 -8.29
C GLY A 224 5.40 10.85 -6.95
N PHE A 225 4.72 11.51 -6.01
CA PHE A 225 5.28 11.89 -4.72
C PHE A 225 4.52 11.25 -3.56
N ALA A 226 5.17 11.17 -2.40
CA ALA A 226 4.45 10.94 -1.16
C ALA A 226 3.52 12.13 -0.86
N ILE A 227 2.30 11.83 -0.42
CA ILE A 227 1.25 12.80 -0.16
C ILE A 227 0.69 12.62 1.25
N GLU A 228 0.58 13.72 1.99
CA GLU A 228 0.16 13.72 3.38
C GLU A 228 -1.07 14.60 3.57
N THR A 229 -2.06 14.08 4.28
CA THR A 229 -3.28 14.78 4.67
C THR A 229 -3.30 14.93 6.19
N THR A 230 -3.34 16.17 6.65
CA THR A 230 -3.61 16.51 8.05
C THR A 230 -5.10 16.76 8.23
N VAL A 231 -5.63 16.35 9.38
CA VAL A 231 -7.03 16.59 9.80
C VAL A 231 -6.99 17.32 11.15
N SER A 232 -7.67 18.47 11.23
CA SER A 232 -7.80 19.22 12.48
C SER A 232 -8.88 18.62 13.39
N TYR A 233 -8.95 19.08 14.65
CA TYR A 233 -10.02 18.71 15.58
C TYR A 233 -11.43 19.11 15.09
N ALA A 234 -11.51 20.16 14.26
CA ALA A 234 -12.75 20.60 13.62
C ALA A 234 -13.04 19.87 12.28
N GLY A 235 -12.20 18.90 11.90
CA GLY A 235 -12.32 18.17 10.63
C GLY A 235 -11.92 18.99 9.41
N GLU A 236 -11.13 20.05 9.57
CA GLU A 236 -10.52 20.76 8.43
C GLU A 236 -9.32 19.99 7.92
N THR A 237 -9.06 20.06 6.61
CA THR A 237 -8.03 19.25 5.97
C THR A 237 -7.02 20.10 5.20
N THR A 238 -5.76 19.69 5.27
CA THR A 238 -4.68 20.24 4.44
C THR A 238 -3.90 19.11 3.80
N VAL A 239 -3.52 19.28 2.53
CA VAL A 239 -2.76 18.29 1.76
C VAL A 239 -1.41 18.87 1.37
N ALA A 240 -0.35 18.08 1.52
CA ALA A 240 1.01 18.42 1.10
C ALA A 240 1.62 17.28 0.26
N LYS A 241 2.49 17.64 -0.70
CA LYS A 241 3.39 16.68 -1.35
C LYS A 241 4.77 16.78 -0.75
N HIS A 242 5.39 15.65 -0.47
CA HIS A 242 6.76 15.61 0.02
C HIS A 242 7.74 15.43 -1.15
N TYR A 243 8.00 16.50 -1.90
CA TYR A 243 8.96 16.47 -3.03
C TYR A 243 10.35 15.94 -2.65
N ALA A 244 10.68 16.16 -1.39
CA ALA A 244 11.77 15.60 -0.63
C ALA A 244 11.99 14.08 -0.81
N THR A 245 10.94 13.30 -1.04
CA THR A 245 11.02 11.83 -1.17
C THR A 245 11.43 11.38 -2.57
N GLY A 246 11.65 12.32 -3.50
CA GLY A 246 11.85 12.03 -4.91
C GLY A 246 10.55 11.70 -5.64
N ARG A 247 10.61 11.73 -6.97
CA ARG A 247 9.51 11.40 -7.88
C ARG A 247 9.63 9.96 -8.37
N LEU A 248 8.85 9.04 -7.82
CA LEU A 248 8.97 7.60 -8.06
C LEU A 248 7.58 6.93 -8.01
N SER A 249 7.46 5.73 -8.59
CA SER A 249 6.31 4.86 -8.36
C SER A 249 6.51 4.17 -7.02
N VAL A 250 5.85 4.66 -5.97
CA VAL A 250 5.96 4.13 -4.61
C VAL A 250 4.61 3.60 -4.19
N GLU A 251 4.55 2.33 -3.79
CA GLU A 251 3.35 1.68 -3.27
C GLU A 251 2.96 2.29 -1.90
N GLN A 252 3.88 2.29 -0.93
CA GLN A 252 3.59 2.75 0.43
C GLN A 252 4.65 3.71 0.98
N ALA A 253 4.21 4.89 1.43
CA ALA A 253 4.97 5.72 2.34
C ALA A 253 4.75 5.24 3.78
N TYR A 254 5.85 5.01 4.50
CA TYR A 254 5.83 4.53 5.87
C TYR A 254 6.79 5.34 6.76
N VAL A 255 6.33 5.66 7.97
CA VAL A 255 7.12 6.37 8.98
C VAL A 255 7.64 5.36 10.00
N MET A 256 8.96 5.34 10.20
CA MET A 256 9.58 4.41 11.14
C MET A 256 9.31 4.80 12.60
N PRO A 257 9.29 3.83 13.53
CA PRO A 257 9.08 4.09 14.96
C PRO A 257 10.15 4.97 15.62
N ASP A 258 11.31 5.18 14.97
CA ASP A 258 12.42 5.97 15.52
C ASP A 258 12.16 7.47 15.56
N LYS A 259 11.05 7.94 14.96
CA LYS A 259 10.61 9.34 14.96
C LYS A 259 11.71 10.33 14.58
N LYS A 260 12.68 9.88 13.78
CA LYS A 260 13.82 10.67 13.29
C LYS A 260 13.99 10.50 11.79
N THR A 261 13.56 9.37 11.26
CA THR A 261 13.57 9.11 9.83
C THR A 261 12.17 9.38 9.26
N GLY A 262 11.91 10.66 8.93
CA GLY A 262 10.78 11.01 8.08
C GLY A 262 11.04 10.37 6.72
N CYS A 263 10.27 9.34 6.38
CA CYS A 263 10.52 8.44 5.25
C CYS A 263 11.88 7.72 5.36
N ARG A 264 12.01 6.75 6.26
CA ARG A 264 12.64 5.53 5.77
C ARG A 264 11.62 4.99 4.78
N LEU A 265 11.78 5.38 3.53
CA LEU A 265 11.22 4.67 2.40
C LEU A 265 11.80 3.27 2.53
N LEU A 266 11.17 2.43 3.35
CA LEU A 266 11.33 1.01 3.20
C LEU A 266 10.70 0.80 1.83
N LEU A 267 11.56 0.83 0.81
CA LEU A 267 11.30 0.21 -0.45
C LEU A 267 11.01 -1.27 -0.11
N ILE A 268 9.76 -1.55 0.26
CA ILE A 268 9.00 -2.50 -0.53
C ILE A 268 8.45 -1.69 -1.72
N ALA A 269 9.31 -0.99 -2.48
CA ALA A 269 8.93 -0.76 -3.85
C ALA A 269 9.21 -2.10 -4.51
N SER A 270 8.16 -2.89 -4.65
CA SER A 270 7.95 -3.36 -5.99
C SER A 270 7.76 -2.07 -6.80
N VAL A 271 8.78 -1.63 -7.55
CA VAL A 271 8.49 -0.70 -8.65
C VAL A 271 7.66 -1.55 -9.60
N ARG A 272 6.34 -1.56 -9.39
CA ARG A 272 5.45 -2.09 -10.40
C ARG A 272 5.54 -1.08 -11.52
N GLN A 273 6.12 -1.51 -12.64
CA GLN A 273 5.64 -1.05 -13.92
C GLN A 273 4.82 -2.20 -14.47
N LYS A 274 3.65 -1.90 -15.06
CA LYS A 274 2.98 -2.87 -15.92
C LYS A 274 3.92 -3.11 -17.11
N SER A 275 4.75 -4.14 -17.03
CA SER A 275 5.79 -4.39 -18.02
C SER A 275 5.22 -5.14 -19.22
N ASN A 276 5.20 -4.48 -20.38
CA ASN A 276 5.49 -5.16 -21.63
C ASN A 276 6.96 -4.85 -21.96
N GLY A 277 7.87 -5.56 -21.28
CA GLY A 277 9.32 -5.60 -21.54
C GLY A 277 10.06 -4.28 -21.76
N SER A 278 10.73 -3.74 -20.74
CA SER A 278 11.99 -2.99 -20.92
C SER A 278 12.68 -2.68 -19.58
N THR A 279 13.99 -2.47 -19.70
CA THR A 279 15.06 -2.49 -18.71
C THR A 279 14.93 -1.43 -17.61
N LEU A 280 15.20 -1.83 -16.36
CA LEU A 280 15.28 -0.96 -15.19
C LEU A 280 16.50 -0.03 -15.27
N SER A 281 16.28 1.27 -15.47
CA SER A 281 17.31 2.30 -15.30
C SER A 281 17.08 3.03 -13.98
N ILE A 282 18.04 2.95 -13.06
CA ILE A 282 17.97 3.57 -11.73
C ILE A 282 18.64 4.95 -11.79
N PRO A 283 17.90 6.07 -11.68
CA PRO A 283 18.52 7.38 -11.54
C PRO A 283 19.11 7.54 -10.12
N THR A 284 20.34 8.02 -10.07
CA THR A 284 21.05 8.44 -8.87
C THR A 284 20.61 9.86 -8.47
N THR A 285 20.43 10.07 -7.16
CA THR A 285 20.17 11.32 -6.41
C THR A 285 18.78 11.99 -6.44
N ALA A 286 18.19 12.19 -5.25
CA ALA A 286 17.32 13.33 -4.89
C ALA A 286 17.17 13.44 -3.35
N LEU A 287 17.28 14.65 -2.78
CA LEU A 287 17.33 14.97 -1.35
C LEU A 287 15.97 15.30 -0.71
N SER A 288 15.87 15.16 0.62
CA SER A 288 14.65 15.38 1.42
C SER A 288 14.74 16.58 2.39
N LYS A 289 13.69 17.41 2.51
CA LYS A 289 13.54 18.65 3.34
C LYS A 289 14.77 19.61 3.31
N PRO A 290 14.68 20.87 3.77
CA PRO A 290 15.89 21.63 4.03
C PRO A 290 16.68 20.91 5.14
N GLY A 291 17.73 20.15 4.78
CA GLY A 291 18.63 19.47 5.71
C GLY A 291 18.43 17.96 5.94
N SER A 292 17.80 17.19 5.07
CA SER A 292 17.71 15.71 5.22
C SER A 292 18.20 14.93 3.98
N THR A 293 18.54 13.65 4.16
CA THR A 293 19.21 12.80 3.15
C THR A 293 18.32 11.62 2.74
N MET A 294 18.17 11.36 1.43
CA MET A 294 17.54 10.14 0.90
C MET A 294 18.57 9.05 0.68
N GLY A 295 18.28 7.82 1.13
CA GLY A 295 19.14 6.66 0.91
C GLY A 295 18.44 5.58 0.09
N LEU A 296 19.13 5.06 -0.94
CA LEU A 296 18.72 3.85 -1.66
C LEU A 296 19.44 2.65 -1.06
N ARG A 297 18.70 1.55 -0.82
CA ARG A 297 19.28 0.31 -0.30
C ARG A 297 19.62 -0.63 -1.45
N SER A 298 20.90 -0.87 -1.68
CA SER A 298 21.34 -2.04 -2.45
C SER A 298 21.41 -3.27 -1.54
N ARG A 299 21.00 -4.44 -2.05
CA ARG A 299 21.36 -5.73 -1.43
C ARG A 299 22.39 -6.37 -2.35
N THR A 300 23.61 -6.52 -1.88
CA THR A 300 24.61 -7.37 -2.52
C THR A 300 24.30 -8.82 -2.16
N SER A 301 24.17 -9.70 -3.15
CA SER A 301 24.20 -11.13 -2.88
C SER A 301 25.67 -11.54 -2.68
N SER A 302 26.07 -11.79 -1.44
CA SER A 302 27.25 -12.62 -1.21
C SER A 302 26.84 -14.05 -1.49
N ARG A 303 27.17 -14.56 -2.68
CA ARG A 303 27.07 -15.99 -2.96
C ARG A 303 28.10 -16.67 -2.03
N LEU A 304 27.64 -17.20 -0.90
CA LEU A 304 28.41 -18.20 -0.15
C LEU A 304 28.64 -19.37 -1.12
N GLN A 305 29.84 -19.45 -1.70
CA GLN A 305 30.30 -20.65 -2.39
C GLN A 305 30.45 -21.74 -1.32
N THR A 306 29.39 -22.48 -1.05
CA THR A 306 29.52 -23.79 -0.44
C THR A 306 29.98 -24.73 -1.55
N SER A 307 31.27 -25.00 -1.62
CA SER A 307 31.82 -26.10 -2.43
C SER A 307 31.13 -27.40 -1.98
N PRO A 308 30.48 -28.16 -2.88
CA PRO A 308 29.91 -29.45 -2.52
C PRO A 308 31.06 -30.44 -2.22
N PRO A 309 30.92 -31.35 -1.23
CA PRO A 309 31.92 -32.38 -0.97
C PRO A 309 31.97 -33.35 -2.16
N THR A 310 33.14 -33.48 -2.78
CA THR A 310 33.43 -34.44 -3.84
C THR A 310 33.48 -35.85 -3.25
N ALA A 311 32.48 -36.68 -3.54
CA ALA A 311 32.59 -38.13 -3.48
C ALA A 311 32.60 -38.69 -4.91
N PRO A 312 33.58 -39.52 -5.31
CA PRO A 312 33.68 -40.04 -6.66
C PRO A 312 32.69 -41.20 -6.89
N ALA A 313 31.90 -41.11 -7.97
CA ALA A 313 31.04 -42.19 -8.45
C ALA A 313 31.85 -43.22 -9.28
N PRO A 314 31.52 -44.53 -9.23
CA PRO A 314 32.25 -45.57 -9.95
C PRO A 314 31.93 -45.58 -11.45
N LYS A 315 32.95 -45.87 -12.26
CA LYS A 315 32.93 -45.91 -13.74
C LYS A 315 32.06 -47.05 -14.28
N ALA A 316 31.15 -46.75 -15.20
CA ALA A 316 30.51 -47.75 -16.06
C ALA A 316 31.29 -47.87 -17.39
N SER A 317 31.74 -49.09 -17.70
CA SER A 317 32.44 -49.44 -18.94
C SER A 317 31.45 -49.60 -20.11
N GLN A 318 31.74 -48.96 -21.24
CA GLN A 318 31.07 -49.25 -22.51
C GLN A 318 31.70 -50.48 -23.18
N GLY A 319 30.85 -51.35 -23.73
CA GLY A 319 31.19 -52.47 -24.61
C GLY A 319 30.01 -52.77 -25.55
N PRO A 320 30.24 -53.34 -26.75
CA PRO A 320 29.74 -52.79 -28.00
C PRO A 320 28.40 -53.34 -28.51
N THR A 321 27.76 -52.53 -29.35
CA THR A 321 26.55 -52.79 -30.14
C THR A 321 26.86 -53.65 -31.38
N GLN A 322 26.09 -54.71 -31.64
CA GLN A 322 25.30 -54.90 -32.89
C GLN A 322 24.64 -56.28 -33.06
N MET A 323 23.41 -56.19 -33.60
CA MET A 323 22.64 -57.12 -34.47
C MET A 323 22.24 -58.53 -33.98
N ALA A 324 20.92 -58.77 -33.90
CA ALA A 324 20.19 -59.59 -34.89
C ALA A 324 18.68 -59.69 -34.56
N THR A 325 17.90 -59.85 -35.63
CA THR A 325 16.46 -60.03 -35.79
C THR A 325 15.90 -61.34 -35.22
N SER A 326 14.61 -61.37 -34.81
CA SER A 326 13.52 -62.13 -35.48
C SER A 326 12.35 -62.44 -34.53
N ASN A 327 11.14 -62.40 -35.10
CA ASN A 327 9.84 -62.76 -34.50
C ASN A 327 9.76 -64.16 -33.89
N ALA A 328 8.85 -64.30 -32.94
CA ALA A 328 7.84 -65.36 -32.88
C ALA A 328 6.51 -64.73 -32.49
#